data_AF-A0A8M1MLF9-F1
#
_entry.id   AF-A0A8M1MLF9-F1
#
_cell.length_a   1.000
_cell.length_b   1.000
_cell.length_c   1.000
_cell.angle_alpha   90.00
_cell.angle_beta   90.00
_cell.angle_gamma   90.00
#
_symmetry.space_group_name_H-M   'P 1'
#
loop_
_entity.id
_entity.type
_entity.pdbx_description
1 polymer ?
#
loop_
_entity_poly.entity_id
_entity_poly.type
_entity_poly.pdbx_seq_one_letter_code
_entity_poly.pdbx_strand_id
1 'polypeptide(L)'
;MSRKSGLGHEALLKRKAEEKLESYRRKIHMKNQAEETAAEQFRLRFKHKHDEVKLEGDLRRSQRACQQLDTQKNIQFPREAWYWLGLEKETEEEEEEEKEPDEDEYKSEDLSVLEKLQILTGYLREEHLYCIWCGTAYEDKEDLSSNCPGPTSADHD
;
A
#
# COMPACT_ATOMS: atom_id res chain seq x y z
N MET A 1 15.20 74.32 -10.73
CA MET A 1 16.24 73.72 -9.88
C MET A 1 16.45 72.27 -10.33
N SER A 2 17.54 71.98 -11.03
CA SER A 2 17.81 70.66 -11.63
C SER A 2 18.46 69.73 -10.60
N ARG A 3 17.77 68.68 -10.17
CA ARG A 3 18.35 67.64 -9.30
C ARG A 3 19.25 66.75 -10.14
N LYS A 4 20.54 67.07 -10.20
CA LYS A 4 21.57 66.17 -10.74
C LYS A 4 21.80 65.05 -9.73
N SER A 5 21.02 63.98 -9.82
CA SER A 5 21.38 62.71 -9.20
C SER A 5 22.73 62.28 -9.75
N GLY A 6 23.75 62.12 -8.91
CA GLY A 6 25.08 61.71 -9.37
C GLY A 6 25.06 60.29 -9.92
N LEU A 7 25.81 60.04 -11.00
CA LEU A 7 25.89 58.74 -11.70
C LEU A 7 26.16 57.53 -10.77
N GLY A 8 26.84 57.72 -9.64
CA GLY A 8 27.08 56.68 -8.63
C GLY A 8 25.87 56.32 -7.76
N HIS A 9 24.93 57.25 -7.55
CA HIS A 9 23.70 56.99 -6.79
C HIS A 9 22.75 56.10 -7.59
N GLU A 10 22.65 56.33 -8.89
CA GLU A 10 21.85 55.51 -9.81
C GLU A 10 22.39 54.08 -9.91
N ALA A 11 23.71 53.91 -10.00
CA ALA A 11 24.36 52.60 -9.99
C ALA A 11 24.14 51.83 -8.67
N LEU A 12 24.20 52.51 -7.52
CA LEU A 12 23.93 51.91 -6.21
C LEU A 12 22.47 51.45 -6.08
N LEU A 13 21.52 52.26 -6.56
CA LEU A 13 20.09 51.91 -6.58
C LEU A 13 19.84 50.70 -7.47
N LYS A 14 20.46 50.65 -8.66
CA LYS A 14 20.37 49.51 -9.57
C LYS A 14 20.89 48.23 -8.93
N ARG A 15 22.08 48.25 -8.32
CA ARG A 15 22.65 47.08 -7.63
C ARG A 15 21.73 46.59 -6.50
N LYS A 16 21.18 47.50 -5.69
CA LYS A 16 20.25 47.15 -4.61
C LYS A 16 18.93 46.56 -5.14
N ALA A 17 18.46 47.00 -6.31
CA ALA A 17 17.29 46.42 -6.96
C ALA A 17 17.57 45.02 -7.50
N GLU A 18 18.74 44.80 -8.11
CA GLU A 18 19.20 43.49 -8.59
C GLU A 18 19.36 42.48 -7.44
N GLU A 19 20.01 42.86 -6.35
CA GLU A 19 20.14 42.04 -5.13
C GLU A 19 18.78 41.63 -4.55
N LYS A 20 17.82 42.56 -4.52
CA LYS A 20 16.44 42.28 -4.07
C LYS A 20 15.73 41.30 -5.01
N LEU A 21 15.89 41.48 -6.32
CA LEU A 21 15.29 40.59 -7.31
C LEU A 21 15.88 39.18 -7.20
N GLU A 22 17.19 39.07 -7.01
CA GLU A 22 17.85 37.78 -6.80
C GLU A 22 17.38 37.10 -5.50
N SER A 23 17.28 37.86 -4.40
CA SER A 23 16.70 37.35 -3.15
C SER A 23 15.27 36.86 -3.34
N TYR A 24 14.44 37.59 -4.09
CA TYR A 24 13.06 37.19 -4.40
C TYR A 24 13.02 35.90 -5.24
N ARG A 25 13.88 35.79 -6.27
CA ARG A 25 14.02 34.57 -7.08
C ARG A 25 14.42 33.36 -6.24
N ARG A 26 15.41 33.52 -5.35
CA ARG A 26 15.83 32.46 -4.41
C ARG A 26 14.68 32.03 -3.50
N LYS A 27 13.92 32.99 -2.94
CA LYS A 27 12.75 32.68 -2.12
C LYS A 27 11.66 31.94 -2.88
N ILE A 28 11.35 32.34 -4.12
CA ILE A 28 10.39 31.62 -4.96
C ILE A 28 10.88 30.20 -5.22
N HIS A 29 12.15 30.04 -5.61
CA HIS A 29 12.70 28.72 -5.90
C HIS A 29 12.64 27.80 -4.68
N MET A 30 13.05 28.29 -3.49
CA MET A 30 12.95 27.55 -2.24
C MET A 30 11.49 27.22 -1.87
N LYS A 31 10.55 28.15 -2.07
CA LYS A 31 9.12 27.90 -1.83
C LYS A 31 8.59 26.80 -2.76
N ASN A 32 8.89 26.90 -4.06
CA ASN A 32 8.44 25.92 -5.04
C ASN A 32 9.04 24.52 -4.76
N GLN A 33 10.32 24.46 -4.38
CA GLN A 33 10.96 23.19 -4.00
C GLN A 33 10.35 22.60 -2.73
N ALA A 34 10.05 23.44 -1.73
CA ALA A 34 9.34 23.00 -0.52
C ALA A 34 7.92 22.49 -0.83
N GLU A 35 7.21 23.15 -1.74
CA GLU A 35 5.88 22.72 -2.19
C GLU A 35 5.93 21.39 -2.97
N GLU A 36 6.91 21.23 -3.85
CA GLU A 36 7.14 20.00 -4.63
C GLU A 36 7.47 18.81 -3.72
N THR A 37 8.45 18.97 -2.83
CA THR A 37 8.81 17.94 -1.85
C THR A 37 7.65 17.58 -0.92
N ALA A 38 6.84 18.55 -0.49
CA ALA A 38 5.64 18.28 0.31
C ALA A 38 4.59 17.47 -0.50
N ALA A 39 4.39 17.80 -1.77
CA ALA A 39 3.48 17.07 -2.66
C ALA A 39 3.95 15.62 -2.91
N GLU A 40 5.25 15.40 -3.10
CA GLU A 40 5.83 14.06 -3.24
C GLU A 40 5.64 13.22 -1.96
N GLN A 41 5.92 13.78 -0.79
CA GLN A 41 5.70 13.10 0.48
C GLN A 41 4.23 12.74 0.70
N PHE A 42 3.31 13.62 0.30
CA PHE A 42 1.88 13.34 0.37
C PHE A 42 1.50 12.15 -0.52
N ARG A 43 1.96 12.14 -1.78
CA ARG A 43 1.73 11.03 -2.71
C ARG A 43 2.30 9.71 -2.19
N LEU A 44 3.49 9.73 -1.61
CA LEU A 44 4.12 8.54 -1.03
C LEU A 44 3.30 7.96 0.11
N ARG A 45 2.82 8.81 1.05
CA ARG A 45 1.96 8.36 2.17
C ARG A 45 0.64 7.79 1.68
N PHE A 46 0.03 8.43 0.69
CA PHE A 46 -1.21 7.94 0.10
C PHE A 46 -1.01 6.57 -0.55
N LYS A 47 0.07 6.41 -1.34
CA LYS A 47 0.42 5.13 -1.96
C LYS A 47 0.64 4.04 -0.90
N HIS A 48 1.43 4.31 0.13
CA HIS A 48 1.70 3.35 1.19
C HIS A 48 0.40 2.87 1.87
N LYS A 49 -0.46 3.81 2.26
CA LYS A 49 -1.75 3.48 2.87
C LYS A 49 -2.63 2.64 1.93
N HIS A 50 -2.67 2.99 0.65
CA HIS A 50 -3.40 2.22 -0.34
C HIS A 50 -2.84 0.79 -0.47
N ASP A 51 -1.52 0.64 -0.52
CA ASP A 51 -0.86 -0.65 -0.63
C ASP A 51 -1.11 -1.52 0.62
N GLU A 52 -1.13 -0.94 1.82
CA GLU A 52 -1.51 -1.62 3.07
C GLU A 52 -2.97 -2.12 3.03
N VAL A 53 -3.91 -1.26 2.62
CA VAL A 53 -5.33 -1.63 2.51
C VAL A 53 -5.54 -2.73 1.46
N LYS A 54 -4.85 -2.66 0.32
CA LYS A 54 -4.88 -3.72 -0.71
C LYS A 54 -4.40 -5.03 -0.11
N LEU A 55 -3.25 -5.02 0.57
CA LEU A 55 -2.63 -6.20 1.16
C LEU A 55 -3.53 -6.87 2.21
N GLU A 56 -4.18 -6.09 3.08
CA GLU A 56 -5.16 -6.63 4.03
C GLU A 56 -6.40 -7.21 3.34
N GLY A 57 -6.91 -6.53 2.31
CA GLY A 57 -8.02 -7.02 1.51
C GLY A 57 -7.68 -8.36 0.85
N ASP A 58 -6.47 -8.50 0.33
CA ASP A 58 -5.94 -9.72 -0.26
C ASP A 58 -5.84 -10.86 0.75
N LEU A 59 -5.36 -10.56 1.96
CA LEU A 59 -5.30 -11.54 3.05
C LEU A 59 -6.70 -12.02 3.41
N ARG A 60 -7.66 -11.10 3.62
CA ARG A 60 -9.06 -11.45 3.93
C ARG A 60 -9.70 -12.31 2.86
N ARG A 61 -9.47 -12.01 1.58
CA ARG A 61 -9.96 -12.83 0.45
C ARG A 61 -9.34 -14.22 0.45
N SER A 62 -8.03 -14.30 0.70
CA SER A 62 -7.30 -15.57 0.79
C SER A 62 -7.80 -16.43 1.95
N GLN A 63 -8.07 -15.83 3.11
CA GLN A 63 -8.60 -16.54 4.28
C GLN A 63 -9.98 -17.13 4.03
N ARG A 64 -10.89 -16.36 3.39
CA ARG A 64 -12.21 -16.85 3.00
C ARG A 64 -12.13 -18.01 2.02
N ALA A 65 -11.29 -17.88 0.98
CA ALA A 65 -11.06 -18.96 0.02
C ALA A 65 -10.48 -20.21 0.70
N CYS A 66 -9.53 -20.04 1.62
CA CYS A 66 -8.92 -21.13 2.39
C CYS A 66 -9.97 -21.89 3.18
N GLN A 67 -10.76 -21.19 4.00
CA GLN A 67 -11.83 -21.79 4.80
C GLN A 67 -12.83 -22.57 3.93
N GLN A 68 -13.25 -21.97 2.82
CA GLN A 68 -14.19 -22.61 1.90
C GLN A 68 -13.60 -23.90 1.28
N LEU A 69 -12.38 -23.86 0.77
CA LEU A 69 -11.72 -24.98 0.11
C LEU A 69 -11.35 -26.09 1.10
N ASP A 70 -10.91 -25.72 2.30
CA ASP A 70 -10.65 -26.64 3.40
C ASP A 70 -11.91 -27.40 3.81
N THR A 71 -13.03 -26.68 3.98
CA THR A 71 -14.32 -27.27 4.34
C THR A 71 -14.80 -28.26 3.27
N GLN A 72 -14.61 -27.96 1.98
CA GLN A 72 -14.92 -28.89 0.88
C GLN A 72 -14.12 -30.19 0.96
N LYS A 73 -12.89 -30.14 1.50
CA LYS A 73 -12.05 -31.32 1.76
C LYS A 73 -12.28 -31.95 3.15
N ASN A 74 -13.33 -31.52 3.85
CA ASN A 74 -13.66 -31.93 5.22
C ASN A 74 -12.56 -31.62 6.25
N ILE A 75 -11.69 -30.64 5.99
CA ILE A 75 -10.74 -30.13 6.98
C ILE A 75 -11.54 -29.27 7.96
N GLN A 76 -11.54 -29.66 9.24
CA GLN A 76 -12.37 -29.03 10.28
C GLN A 76 -11.64 -27.93 11.06
N PHE A 77 -10.31 -27.87 10.95
CA PHE A 77 -9.47 -26.93 11.69
C PHE A 77 -8.41 -26.35 10.76
N PRO A 78 -8.16 -25.02 10.82
CA PRO A 78 -7.13 -24.41 10.00
C PRO A 78 -5.74 -24.88 10.45
N ARG A 79 -4.79 -24.94 9.50
CA ARG A 79 -3.39 -25.29 9.79
C ARG A 79 -2.76 -24.31 10.78
N GLU A 80 -3.01 -23.02 10.58
CA GLU A 80 -2.66 -21.96 11.52
C GLU A 80 -3.93 -21.20 11.89
N ALA A 81 -4.07 -20.75 13.14
CA ALA A 81 -5.31 -20.10 13.61
C ALA A 81 -5.75 -18.91 12.73
N TRP A 82 -4.81 -18.21 12.11
CA TRP A 82 -5.05 -17.05 11.24
C TRP A 82 -5.32 -17.41 9.77
N TYR A 83 -5.26 -18.69 9.36
CA TYR A 83 -5.60 -19.10 7.98
C TYR A 83 -7.07 -18.90 7.67
N TRP A 84 -7.94 -19.05 8.67
CA TRP A 84 -9.36 -18.75 8.54
C TRP A 84 -9.64 -17.42 9.24
N LEU A 85 -10.71 -16.74 8.82
CA LEU A 85 -11.26 -15.68 9.64
C LEU A 85 -11.81 -16.33 10.91
N GLY A 86 -11.44 -15.80 12.08
CA GLY A 86 -12.00 -16.27 13.34
C GLY A 86 -13.53 -16.30 13.26
N LEU A 87 -14.16 -17.34 13.84
CA LEU A 87 -15.60 -17.64 13.77
C LEU A 87 -16.55 -16.54 14.32
N GLU A 88 -16.07 -15.34 14.60
CA GLU A 88 -16.90 -14.23 15.05
C GLU A 88 -17.66 -13.60 13.87
N LYS A 89 -18.79 -14.26 13.57
CA LYS A 89 -19.98 -13.80 12.84
C LYS A 89 -19.93 -13.90 11.32
N GLU A 90 -20.14 -15.13 10.86
CA GLU A 90 -20.99 -15.39 9.70
C GLU A 90 -22.44 -14.96 10.03
N THR A 91 -22.75 -13.68 9.83
CA THR A 91 -24.10 -13.27 9.46
C THR A 91 -23.96 -12.36 8.25
N GLU A 92 -24.56 -12.80 7.16
CA GLU A 92 -24.67 -12.12 5.87
C GLU A 92 -25.09 -10.66 6.05
N GLU A 93 -24.31 -9.75 5.47
CA GLU A 93 -24.73 -8.67 4.56
C GLU A 93 -23.67 -7.57 4.57
N GLU A 94 -23.54 -6.91 3.42
CA GLU A 94 -22.64 -5.81 3.13
C GLU A 94 -22.75 -4.72 4.18
N GLU A 95 -21.69 -4.45 4.95
CA GLU A 95 -21.49 -3.16 5.58
C GLU A 95 -20.00 -2.96 5.89
N GLU A 96 -19.44 -1.90 5.32
CA GLU A 96 -18.17 -1.31 5.73
C GLU A 96 -18.29 -0.89 7.20
N GLU A 97 -17.97 -1.79 8.12
CA GLU A 97 -17.74 -1.42 9.51
C GLU A 97 -16.27 -1.60 9.84
N GLU A 98 -15.59 -0.45 9.96
CA GLU A 98 -14.35 -0.28 10.70
C GLU A 98 -14.53 -0.90 12.10
N LYS A 99 -14.18 -2.18 12.25
CA LYS A 99 -14.02 -2.76 13.57
C LYS A 99 -12.64 -2.43 14.09
N GLU A 100 -12.61 -1.65 15.17
CA GLU A 100 -11.41 -1.40 15.95
C GLU A 100 -10.72 -2.73 16.30
N PRO A 101 -9.39 -2.82 16.17
CA PRO A 101 -8.67 -4.00 16.60
C PRO A 101 -8.76 -4.08 18.12
N ASP A 102 -9.42 -5.13 18.61
CA ASP A 102 -9.43 -5.50 20.02
C ASP A 102 -7.99 -5.77 20.44
N GLU A 103 -7.46 -4.87 21.27
CA GLU A 103 -6.16 -5.02 21.92
C GLU A 103 -6.31 -6.06 23.01
N ASP A 104 -5.96 -7.33 22.74
CA ASP A 104 -5.34 -8.17 23.77
C ASP A 104 -4.65 -9.44 23.22
N GLU A 105 -3.35 -9.50 23.55
CA GLU A 105 -2.65 -10.71 24.03
C GLU A 105 -2.18 -11.77 23.02
N TYR A 106 -0.93 -11.65 22.54
CA TYR A 106 0.21 -12.47 23.00
C TYR A 106 1.42 -12.31 22.06
N LYS A 107 2.58 -11.96 22.64
CA LYS A 107 3.87 -11.77 21.97
C LYS A 107 4.44 -13.11 21.48
N SER A 108 3.94 -13.58 20.34
CA SER A 108 4.74 -14.37 19.40
C SER A 108 5.28 -13.41 18.33
N GLU A 109 6.33 -13.75 17.61
CA GLU A 109 6.83 -12.95 16.48
C GLU A 109 5.69 -12.79 15.45
N ASP A 110 4.92 -11.70 15.56
CA ASP A 110 3.66 -11.56 14.83
C ASP A 110 3.99 -11.26 13.37
N LEU A 111 3.77 -12.26 12.51
CA LEU A 111 4.00 -12.16 11.07
C LEU A 111 3.23 -10.96 10.52
N SER A 112 3.91 -10.17 9.69
CA SER A 112 3.27 -9.07 8.96
C SER A 112 2.15 -9.59 8.05
N VAL A 113 1.22 -8.70 7.67
CA VAL A 113 0.14 -9.04 6.72
C VAL A 113 0.71 -9.61 5.42
N LEU A 114 1.87 -9.11 4.97
CA LEU A 114 2.55 -9.59 3.76
C LEU A 114 3.02 -11.04 3.93
N GLU A 115 3.68 -11.35 5.05
CA GLU A 115 4.16 -12.70 5.33
C GLU A 115 2.98 -13.67 5.49
N LYS A 116 1.93 -13.26 6.21
CA LYS A 116 0.68 -14.03 6.33
C LYS A 116 0.08 -14.31 4.95
N LEU A 117 -0.01 -13.30 4.08
CA LEU A 117 -0.53 -13.46 2.73
C LEU A 117 0.34 -14.42 1.88
N GLN A 118 1.66 -14.28 1.93
CA GLN A 118 2.59 -15.15 1.18
C GLN A 118 2.47 -16.61 1.61
N ILE A 119 2.42 -16.86 2.92
CA ILE A 119 2.27 -18.20 3.49
C ILE A 119 0.92 -18.80 3.08
N LEU A 120 -0.18 -18.04 3.21
CA LEU A 120 -1.52 -18.53 2.92
C LEU A 120 -1.76 -18.77 1.43
N THR A 121 -1.26 -17.88 0.56
CA THR A 121 -1.33 -18.07 -0.90
C THR A 121 -0.48 -19.26 -1.35
N GLY A 122 0.66 -19.51 -0.68
CA GLY A 122 1.44 -20.74 -0.85
C GLY A 122 0.61 -21.98 -0.52
N TYR A 123 -0.03 -22.00 0.65
CA TYR A 123 -0.93 -23.10 1.06
C TYR A 123 -2.05 -23.34 0.04
N LEU A 124 -2.74 -22.29 -0.40
CA LEU A 124 -3.81 -22.38 -1.41
C LEU A 124 -3.31 -22.98 -2.73
N ARG A 125 -2.10 -22.61 -3.17
CA ARG A 125 -1.50 -23.14 -4.39
C ARG A 125 -1.02 -24.58 -4.25
N GLU A 126 -0.45 -24.94 -3.12
CA GLU A 126 0.13 -26.28 -2.90
C GLU A 126 -0.92 -27.34 -2.60
N GLU A 127 -1.87 -27.01 -1.74
CA GLU A 127 -2.85 -27.98 -1.21
C GLU A 127 -4.13 -27.97 -2.03
N HIS A 128 -4.55 -26.80 -2.52
CA HIS A 128 -5.80 -26.64 -3.26
C HIS A 128 -5.63 -26.36 -4.75
N LEU A 129 -4.38 -26.24 -5.23
CA LEU A 129 -4.10 -25.85 -6.62
C LEU A 129 -4.91 -24.62 -7.01
N TYR A 130 -5.08 -23.67 -6.09
CA TYR A 130 -5.95 -22.51 -6.26
C TYR A 130 -5.12 -21.23 -6.28
N CYS A 131 -5.40 -20.34 -7.25
CA CYS A 131 -4.84 -19.00 -7.27
C CYS A 131 -5.93 -17.97 -6.97
N ILE A 132 -5.76 -17.23 -5.87
CA ILE A 132 -6.72 -16.20 -5.44
C ILE A 132 -6.82 -15.03 -6.43
N TRP A 133 -5.76 -14.78 -7.20
CA TRP A 133 -5.68 -13.69 -8.17
C TRP A 133 -6.40 -14.05 -9.48
N CYS A 134 -6.26 -15.29 -9.94
CA CYS A 134 -7.00 -15.80 -11.09
C CYS A 134 -8.47 -16.10 -10.75
N GLY A 135 -8.77 -16.40 -9.48
CA GLY A 135 -10.10 -16.84 -9.04
C GLY A 135 -10.46 -18.24 -9.51
N THR A 136 -9.48 -19.11 -9.75
CA THR A 136 -9.70 -20.48 -10.24
C THR A 136 -8.80 -21.50 -9.56
N ALA A 137 -9.31 -22.73 -9.45
CA ALA A 137 -8.52 -23.92 -9.17
C ALA A 137 -8.01 -24.53 -10.47
N TYR A 138 -6.91 -25.25 -10.38
CA TYR A 138 -6.21 -25.93 -11.47
C TYR A 138 -6.26 -27.45 -11.26
N GLU A 139 -6.08 -28.21 -12.33
CA GLU A 139 -6.20 -29.66 -12.29
C GLU A 139 -5.04 -30.33 -11.54
N ASP A 140 -3.82 -29.83 -11.76
CA ASP A 140 -2.58 -30.29 -11.13
C ASP A 140 -1.53 -29.17 -11.04
N LYS A 141 -0.32 -29.52 -10.57
CA LYS A 141 0.76 -28.56 -10.37
C LYS A 141 1.31 -28.03 -11.70
N GLU A 142 1.35 -28.89 -12.71
CA GLU A 142 1.80 -28.59 -14.06
C GLU A 142 0.86 -27.58 -14.72
N ASP A 143 -0.45 -27.80 -14.62
CA ASP A 143 -1.50 -26.89 -15.08
C ASP A 143 -1.40 -25.53 -14.40
N LEU A 144 -1.31 -25.51 -13.05
CA LEU A 144 -1.10 -24.28 -12.29
C LEU A 144 0.15 -23.52 -12.74
N SER A 145 1.26 -24.23 -12.97
CA SER A 145 2.53 -23.60 -13.37
C SER A 145 2.52 -23.05 -14.79
N SER A 146 1.71 -23.65 -15.68
CA SER A 146 1.65 -23.27 -17.10
C SER A 146 0.61 -22.18 -17.37
N ASN A 147 -0.45 -22.13 -16.58
CA ASN A 147 -1.62 -21.28 -16.84
C ASN A 147 -1.81 -20.15 -15.82
N CYS A 148 -1.07 -20.13 -14.70
CA CYS A 148 -1.10 -19.00 -13.76
C CYS A 148 0.10 -18.05 -13.97
N PRO A 149 -0.11 -16.73 -14.13
CA PRO A 149 0.97 -15.75 -14.33
C PRO A 149 2.05 -15.75 -13.24
N GLY A 150 1.69 -16.02 -11.99
CA GLY A 150 2.62 -16.06 -10.87
C GLY A 150 1.90 -16.13 -9.52
N PRO A 151 2.63 -16.18 -8.39
CA PRO A 151 2.01 -16.33 -7.07
C PRO A 151 1.54 -15.02 -6.44
N THR A 152 1.92 -13.86 -6.97
CA THR A 152 1.68 -12.55 -6.34
C THR A 152 0.63 -11.72 -7.08
N SER A 153 0.05 -10.74 -6.39
CA SER A 153 -0.89 -9.77 -6.99
C SER A 153 -0.27 -9.08 -8.21
N ALA A 154 1.01 -8.70 -8.11
CA ALA A 154 1.74 -7.99 -9.16
C ALA A 154 1.91 -8.80 -10.45
N ASP A 155 1.86 -10.14 -10.38
CA ASP A 155 1.92 -10.99 -11.58
C ASP A 155 0.61 -10.93 -12.40
N HIS A 156 -0.45 -10.33 -11.85
CA HIS A 156 -1.80 -10.28 -12.43
C HIS A 156 -2.34 -8.84 -12.61
N ASP A 157 -1.52 -7.83 -12.33
CA ASP A 157 -1.86 -6.41 -12.54
C ASP A 157 -1.68 -5.98 -14.01
#